data_AF-A0A090VRU1-F1
#
_entry.id   AF-A0A090VRU1-F1
#
_cell.length_a   1.000
_cell.length_b   1.000
_cell.length_c   1.000
_cell.angle_alpha   90.00
_cell.angle_beta   90.00
_cell.angle_gamma   90.00
#
_symmetry.space_group_name_H-M   'P 1'
#
loop_
_entity.id
_entity.type
_entity.pdbx_description
1 polymer ?
#
loop_
_entity_poly.entity_id
_entity_poly.type
_entity_poly.pdbx_seq_one_letter_code
_entity_poly.pdbx_strand_id
1 'polypeptide(L)'
;MINSGRWIATNTKGEKGVVGYQISRMYSPLNTIEEMVSKYADALYNFNLQTFYNNELGLPFEDEYQKELDILQLESLREDDFSLYQIPEILSVCIGVDQQNDRLETTVLGFDEKNIYVLGHEIFYGHDCTKLESPAWKELDEFCRQDFRTVSGRIVPTLAVFIDSGNGNATATVKRFTSRWPKYHPIKGSSSTTSELFKLSTQAGYKLQVLNVHLQKTSIRKLLNLMLSENPGEAATQLRFSSSLPTDYFEQLSSEELKPAGGKYVWRLKKGQTRNETLDCLVYSMIAISYSLSVLGTQPFKKLRQHKTKLVDISKDEHTKTINKEEEPELPQTKPITKRRRQGMGSNWFGKR
;
A
#
# COMPACT_ATOMS: atom_id res chain seq x y z
N MET A 1 -18.78 -39.00 -32.70
CA MET A 1 -17.53 -38.94 -33.50
C MET A 1 -17.77 -37.89 -34.58
N ILE A 2 -16.89 -36.89 -34.72
CA ILE A 2 -17.02 -35.88 -35.79
C ILE A 2 -16.91 -36.61 -37.12
N ASN A 3 -17.84 -36.37 -38.05
CA ASN A 3 -17.84 -37.07 -39.33
C ASN A 3 -16.53 -36.74 -40.09
N SER A 4 -15.80 -37.76 -40.53
CA SER A 4 -14.47 -37.64 -41.16
C SER A 4 -13.34 -37.09 -40.27
N GLY A 5 -13.51 -37.08 -38.94
CA GLY A 5 -12.44 -36.67 -38.01
C GLY A 5 -11.32 -37.69 -37.92
N ARG A 6 -10.07 -37.22 -37.75
CA ARG A 6 -8.89 -38.06 -37.47
C ARG A 6 -8.07 -37.48 -36.32
N TRP A 7 -7.50 -38.35 -35.49
CA TRP A 7 -6.57 -37.94 -34.44
C TRP A 7 -5.19 -37.68 -35.03
N ILE A 8 -4.62 -36.51 -34.77
CA ILE A 8 -3.29 -36.12 -35.25
C ILE A 8 -2.45 -35.78 -34.03
N ALA A 9 -1.37 -36.55 -33.81
CA ALA A 9 -0.42 -36.24 -32.76
C ALA A 9 0.48 -35.08 -33.20
N THR A 10 0.51 -33.99 -32.43
CA THR A 10 1.27 -32.78 -32.75
C THR A 10 2.46 -32.55 -31.80
N ASN A 11 2.50 -33.23 -30.64
CA ASN A 11 3.58 -33.07 -29.67
C ASN A 11 4.83 -33.85 -30.09
N THR A 12 5.84 -33.14 -30.61
CA THR A 12 7.14 -33.71 -31.02
C THR A 12 8.08 -34.00 -29.84
N LYS A 13 7.75 -33.51 -28.64
CA LYS A 13 8.55 -33.67 -27.41
C LYS A 13 7.95 -34.69 -26.43
N GLY A 14 6.93 -35.45 -26.84
CA GLY A 14 6.30 -36.47 -26.00
C GLY A 14 7.25 -37.62 -25.64
N GLU A 15 6.97 -38.29 -24.54
CA GLU A 15 7.71 -39.48 -24.12
C GLU A 15 7.61 -40.59 -25.18
N LYS A 16 8.74 -41.21 -25.52
CA LYS A 16 8.77 -42.26 -26.55
C LYS A 16 7.91 -43.44 -26.12
N GLY A 17 6.91 -43.78 -26.94
CA GLY A 17 5.99 -44.89 -26.70
C GLY A 17 4.67 -44.48 -26.03
N VAL A 18 4.50 -43.22 -25.63
CA VAL A 18 3.26 -42.69 -25.04
C VAL A 18 2.61 -41.70 -26.00
N VAL A 19 1.36 -41.97 -26.39
CA VAL A 19 0.56 -41.07 -27.23
C VAL A 19 -0.72 -40.71 -26.50
N GLY A 20 -0.85 -39.43 -26.15
CA GLY A 20 -2.05 -38.87 -25.54
C GLY A 20 -2.75 -37.90 -26.49
N TYR A 21 -4.08 -37.81 -26.38
CA TYR A 21 -4.88 -36.85 -27.11
C TYR A 21 -5.80 -36.09 -26.15
N GLN A 22 -6.06 -34.83 -26.46
CA GLN A 22 -6.98 -33.98 -25.74
C GLN A 22 -8.11 -33.56 -26.68
N ILE A 23 -9.35 -33.62 -26.22
CA ILE A 23 -10.52 -33.12 -26.97
C ILE A 23 -11.54 -32.54 -26.00
N SER A 24 -12.19 -31.45 -26.41
CA SER A 24 -13.32 -30.90 -25.69
C SER A 24 -14.61 -31.67 -25.98
N ARG A 25 -15.53 -31.69 -25.01
CA ARG A 25 -16.91 -32.16 -25.18
C ARG A 25 -17.70 -31.33 -26.20
N MET A 26 -17.25 -30.13 -26.58
CA MET A 26 -17.82 -29.34 -27.69
C MET A 26 -17.90 -30.12 -29.01
N TYR A 27 -17.04 -31.13 -29.19
CA TYR A 27 -17.02 -31.99 -30.36
C TYR A 27 -17.99 -33.18 -30.27
N SER A 28 -18.70 -33.33 -29.14
CA SER A 28 -19.65 -34.40 -28.90
C SER A 28 -20.97 -34.10 -29.61
N PRO A 29 -21.50 -35.03 -30.42
CA PRO A 29 -22.84 -34.88 -30.99
C PRO A 29 -23.97 -35.07 -29.95
N LEU A 30 -23.63 -35.39 -28.70
CA LEU A 30 -24.58 -35.63 -27.62
C LEU A 30 -24.96 -34.35 -26.84
N ASN A 31 -24.32 -33.23 -27.13
CA ASN A 31 -24.58 -31.96 -26.47
C ASN A 31 -24.65 -30.83 -27.49
N THR A 32 -25.47 -29.82 -27.21
CA THR A 32 -25.52 -28.60 -28.02
C THR A 32 -24.57 -27.54 -27.47
N ILE A 33 -24.23 -26.55 -28.29
CA ILE A 33 -23.42 -25.40 -27.85
C ILE A 33 -24.19 -24.62 -26.79
N GLU A 34 -25.50 -24.45 -26.94
CA GLU A 34 -26.36 -23.75 -25.99
C GLU A 34 -26.36 -24.43 -24.61
N GLU A 35 -26.45 -25.77 -24.57
CA GLU A 35 -26.30 -26.53 -23.31
C GLU A 35 -24.94 -26.28 -22.66
N MET A 36 -23.87 -26.23 -23.47
CA MET A 36 -22.53 -25.95 -22.95
C MET A 36 -22.38 -24.52 -22.42
N VAL A 37 -23.00 -23.53 -23.08
CA VAL A 37 -23.05 -22.16 -22.54
C VAL A 37 -23.82 -22.11 -21.22
N SER A 38 -24.94 -22.83 -21.11
CA SER A 38 -25.69 -22.91 -19.85
C SER A 38 -24.85 -23.55 -18.74
N LYS A 39 -24.18 -24.67 -19.02
CA LYS A 39 -23.27 -25.33 -18.06
C LYS A 39 -22.11 -24.41 -17.65
N TYR A 40 -21.58 -23.62 -18.56
CA TYR A 40 -20.56 -22.62 -18.24
C TYR A 40 -21.11 -21.53 -17.32
N ALA A 41 -22.30 -20.99 -17.63
CA ALA A 41 -22.96 -19.99 -16.81
C ALA A 41 -23.26 -20.53 -15.40
N ASP A 42 -23.75 -21.77 -15.30
CA ASP A 42 -23.99 -22.46 -14.02
C ASP A 42 -22.69 -22.70 -13.26
N ALA A 43 -21.62 -23.13 -13.94
CA ALA A 43 -20.30 -23.30 -13.32
C ALA A 43 -19.72 -21.97 -12.84
N LEU A 44 -19.92 -20.88 -13.58
CA LEU A 44 -19.52 -19.53 -13.19
C LEU A 44 -20.31 -19.05 -11.97
N TYR A 45 -21.63 -19.26 -11.96
CA TYR A 45 -22.52 -18.88 -10.86
C TYR A 45 -22.22 -19.67 -9.58
N ASN A 46 -21.97 -20.97 -9.70
CA ASN A 46 -21.68 -21.86 -8.58
C ASN A 46 -20.19 -21.93 -8.21
N PHE A 47 -19.34 -21.10 -8.84
CA PHE A 47 -17.89 -21.07 -8.60
C PHE A 47 -17.21 -22.44 -8.79
N ASN A 48 -17.69 -23.21 -9.75
CA ASN A 48 -17.20 -24.54 -10.08
C ASN A 48 -16.65 -24.60 -11.53
N LEU A 49 -15.95 -23.54 -11.94
CA LEU A 49 -15.33 -23.46 -13.27
C LEU A 49 -14.34 -24.60 -13.52
N GLN A 50 -13.66 -25.08 -12.47
CA GLN A 50 -12.77 -26.24 -12.56
C GLN A 50 -13.47 -27.46 -13.17
N THR A 51 -14.68 -27.78 -12.71
CA THR A 51 -15.46 -28.91 -13.25
C THR A 51 -15.79 -28.68 -14.72
N PHE A 52 -16.13 -27.45 -15.12
CA PHE A 52 -16.43 -27.15 -16.51
C PHE A 52 -15.17 -27.30 -17.40
N TYR A 53 -14.06 -26.67 -17.04
CA TYR A 53 -12.82 -26.75 -17.82
C TYR A 53 -12.30 -28.19 -17.93
N ASN A 54 -12.26 -28.91 -16.82
CA ASN A 54 -11.76 -30.28 -16.81
C ASN A 54 -12.70 -31.24 -17.56
N ASN A 55 -14.01 -31.19 -17.30
CA ASN A 55 -14.94 -32.21 -17.81
C ASN A 55 -15.58 -31.86 -19.16
N GLU A 56 -15.82 -30.57 -19.43
CA GLU A 56 -16.45 -30.12 -20.67
C GLU A 56 -15.41 -29.65 -21.69
N LEU A 57 -14.33 -28.97 -21.28
CA LEU A 57 -13.28 -28.56 -22.22
C LEU A 57 -12.12 -29.56 -22.32
N GLY A 58 -11.96 -30.47 -21.35
CA GLY A 58 -10.80 -31.35 -21.29
C GLY A 58 -9.50 -30.58 -21.14
N LEU A 59 -9.55 -29.37 -20.59
CA LEU A 59 -8.40 -28.49 -20.39
C LEU A 59 -8.00 -28.52 -18.91
N PRO A 60 -6.70 -28.44 -18.60
CA PRO A 60 -6.29 -28.16 -17.24
C PRO A 60 -6.85 -26.80 -16.81
N PHE A 61 -7.49 -26.77 -15.65
CA PHE A 61 -7.94 -25.54 -15.03
C PHE A 61 -6.93 -25.06 -14.00
N GLU A 62 -6.28 -23.94 -14.28
CA GLU A 62 -5.59 -23.15 -13.26
C GLU A 62 -6.51 -21.99 -12.87
N ASP A 63 -6.93 -21.95 -11.61
CA ASP A 63 -7.61 -20.78 -11.09
C ASP A 63 -6.56 -19.68 -10.87
N GLU A 64 -6.47 -18.71 -11.79
CA GLU A 64 -5.54 -17.58 -11.68
C GLU A 64 -5.70 -16.81 -10.35
N TYR A 65 -6.86 -16.90 -9.70
CA TYR A 65 -7.13 -16.27 -8.41
C TYR A 65 -6.72 -17.13 -7.21
N GLN A 66 -6.52 -18.45 -7.39
CA GLN A 66 -6.00 -19.36 -6.36
C GLN A 66 -4.55 -19.77 -6.59
N LYS A 67 -3.98 -19.50 -7.78
CA LYS A 67 -2.56 -19.73 -8.06
C LYS A 67 -1.74 -19.11 -6.94
N GLU A 68 -0.82 -19.84 -6.32
CA GLU A 68 0.02 -19.22 -5.30
C GLU A 68 0.97 -18.20 -5.94
N LEU A 69 1.29 -17.14 -5.21
CA LEU A 69 2.34 -16.23 -5.64
C LEU A 69 3.68 -16.95 -5.49
N ASP A 70 4.54 -16.84 -6.49
CA ASP A 70 5.94 -17.21 -6.32
C ASP A 70 6.62 -16.12 -5.48
N ILE A 71 6.67 -16.34 -4.17
CA ILE A 71 7.23 -15.39 -3.20
C ILE A 71 8.71 -15.14 -3.52
N LEU A 72 9.48 -16.16 -3.91
CA LEU A 72 10.90 -16.01 -4.22
C LEU A 72 11.10 -15.14 -5.47
N GLN A 73 10.26 -15.32 -6.49
CA GLN A 73 10.29 -14.47 -7.66
C GLN A 73 9.91 -13.03 -7.30
N LEU A 74 8.87 -12.80 -6.46
CA LEU A 74 8.51 -11.46 -5.98
C LEU A 74 9.64 -10.80 -5.17
N GLU A 75 10.29 -11.55 -4.29
CA GLU A 75 11.45 -11.07 -3.52
C GLU A 75 12.59 -10.61 -4.43
N SER A 76 12.85 -11.33 -5.54
CA SER A 76 13.87 -10.94 -6.52
C SER A 76 13.55 -9.67 -7.31
N LEU A 77 12.29 -9.21 -7.27
CA LEU A 77 11.82 -8.01 -7.96
C LEU A 77 11.84 -6.75 -7.08
N ARG A 78 12.33 -6.85 -5.84
CA ARG A 78 12.58 -5.67 -5.00
C ARG A 78 13.63 -4.76 -5.64
N GLU A 79 13.51 -3.46 -5.41
CA GLU A 79 14.34 -2.45 -6.05
C GLU A 79 15.11 -1.65 -4.99
N ASP A 80 16.41 -1.45 -5.23
CA ASP A 80 17.32 -0.71 -4.32
C ASP A 80 17.38 0.80 -4.61
N ASP A 81 16.75 1.28 -5.69
CA ASP A 81 16.83 2.66 -6.15
C ASP A 81 15.90 3.62 -5.39
N PHE A 82 14.94 3.09 -4.62
CA PHE A 82 14.06 3.89 -3.78
C PHE A 82 13.77 3.24 -2.43
N SER A 83 13.44 4.09 -1.46
CA SER A 83 12.94 3.70 -0.14
C SER A 83 12.19 4.86 0.52
N LEU A 84 11.76 4.67 1.76
CA LEU A 84 11.17 5.73 2.58
C LEU A 84 12.11 6.93 2.81
N TYR A 85 13.42 6.68 2.80
CA TYR A 85 14.46 7.71 2.96
C TYR A 85 15.07 8.17 1.63
N GLN A 86 14.76 7.47 0.54
CA GLN A 86 15.20 7.77 -0.82
C GLN A 86 13.98 7.78 -1.75
N ILE A 87 13.09 8.77 -1.57
CA ILE A 87 11.81 8.81 -2.29
C ILE A 87 12.06 9.29 -3.74
N PRO A 88 11.54 8.60 -4.76
CA PRO A 88 11.72 9.00 -6.16
C PRO A 88 10.83 10.21 -6.48
N GLU A 89 10.85 10.69 -7.72
CA GLU A 89 10.10 11.88 -8.15
C GLU A 89 8.57 11.68 -8.30
N ILE A 90 7.92 11.23 -7.23
CA ILE A 90 6.48 10.91 -7.13
C ILE A 90 5.60 12.16 -6.98
N LEU A 91 4.29 12.03 -7.19
CA LEU A 91 3.35 13.13 -7.05
C LEU A 91 2.96 13.39 -5.59
N SER A 92 2.66 12.32 -4.86
CA SER A 92 2.11 12.37 -3.50
C SER A 92 2.34 11.05 -2.76
N VAL A 93 2.12 11.06 -1.43
CA VAL A 93 2.06 9.84 -0.61
C VAL A 93 0.68 9.62 0.02
N CYS A 94 0.32 8.37 0.22
CA CYS A 94 -0.79 7.93 1.06
C CYS A 94 -0.29 6.85 2.02
N ILE A 95 -0.90 6.79 3.21
CA ILE A 95 -0.45 5.92 4.29
C ILE A 95 -1.61 5.06 4.77
N GLY A 96 -1.34 3.78 5.03
CA GLY A 96 -2.28 2.83 5.60
C GLY A 96 -1.71 2.29 6.90
N VAL A 97 -2.50 2.38 7.96
CA VAL A 97 -2.13 1.97 9.31
C VAL A 97 -3.08 0.89 9.78
N ASP A 98 -2.52 -0.24 10.17
CA ASP A 98 -3.24 -1.31 10.84
C ASP A 98 -2.97 -1.28 12.36
N GLN A 99 -4.06 -1.25 13.13
CA GLN A 99 -4.01 -1.08 14.58
C GLN A 99 -4.09 -2.45 15.25
N GLN A 100 -3.01 -2.82 15.95
CA GLN A 100 -2.93 -4.05 16.73
C GLN A 100 -2.83 -3.74 18.23
N ASN A 101 -2.97 -4.76 19.08
CA ASN A 101 -2.99 -4.54 20.54
C ASN A 101 -1.67 -3.97 21.08
N ASP A 102 -0.54 -4.36 20.49
CA ASP A 102 0.82 -4.06 20.96
C ASP A 102 1.63 -3.19 19.99
N ARG A 103 1.06 -2.81 18.84
CA ARG A 103 1.74 -2.05 17.79
C ARG A 103 0.79 -1.39 16.80
N LEU A 104 1.32 -0.45 16.04
CA LEU A 104 0.69 0.17 14.86
C LEU A 104 1.59 -0.10 13.65
N GLU A 105 1.13 -0.95 12.74
CA GLU A 105 1.86 -1.26 11.50
C GLU A 105 1.46 -0.26 10.41
N THR A 106 2.42 0.25 9.66
CA THR A 106 2.21 1.39 8.78
C THR A 106 2.94 1.21 7.45
N THR A 107 2.18 1.09 6.36
CA THR A 107 2.74 1.11 4.99
C THR A 107 2.62 2.51 4.39
N VAL A 108 3.71 3.01 3.81
CA VAL A 108 3.73 4.28 3.06
C VAL A 108 3.81 4.00 1.58
N LEU A 109 2.82 4.47 0.82
CA LEU A 109 2.80 4.41 -0.63
C LEU A 109 3.07 5.77 -1.25
N GLY A 110 4.08 5.83 -2.10
CA GLY A 110 4.25 6.92 -3.06
C GLY A 110 3.59 6.56 -4.39
N PHE A 111 3.08 7.53 -5.13
CA PHE A 111 2.53 7.24 -6.46
C PHE A 111 2.73 8.35 -7.48
N ASP A 112 2.77 7.94 -8.75
CA ASP A 112 2.64 8.78 -9.92
C ASP A 112 1.47 8.27 -10.79
N GLU A 113 1.42 8.62 -12.07
CA GLU A 113 0.33 8.22 -12.98
C GLU A 113 0.35 6.74 -13.34
N LYS A 114 1.53 6.11 -13.37
CA LYS A 114 1.71 4.72 -13.79
C LYS A 114 2.20 3.85 -12.63
N ASN A 115 2.94 4.40 -11.68
CA ASN A 115 3.63 3.62 -10.66
C ASN A 115 3.08 3.90 -9.26
N ILE A 116 3.02 2.85 -8.47
CA ILE A 116 2.78 2.91 -7.03
C ILE A 116 3.97 2.23 -6.34
N TYR A 117 4.69 3.02 -5.57
CA TYR A 117 5.90 2.66 -4.86
C TYR A 117 5.54 2.30 -3.43
N VAL A 118 5.81 1.07 -3.02
CA VAL A 118 5.79 0.67 -1.61
C VAL A 118 7.10 1.12 -0.99
N LEU A 119 7.11 2.34 -0.45
CA LEU A 119 8.33 3.04 -0.01
C LEU A 119 8.90 2.42 1.27
N GLY A 120 8.04 2.00 2.19
CA GLY A 120 8.45 1.43 3.46
C GLY A 120 7.27 0.89 4.26
N HIS A 121 7.61 0.07 5.26
CA HIS A 121 6.68 -0.48 6.23
C HIS A 121 7.30 -0.33 7.63
N GLU A 122 6.71 0.54 8.44
CA GLU A 122 7.18 0.91 9.77
C GLU A 122 6.26 0.33 10.85
N ILE A 123 6.83 -0.04 11.99
CA ILE A 123 6.10 -0.62 13.12
C ILE A 123 6.36 0.23 14.36
N PHE A 124 5.30 0.84 14.90
CA PHE A 124 5.36 1.62 16.14
C PHE A 124 4.86 0.76 17.29
N TYR A 125 5.75 0.38 18.20
CA TYR A 125 5.42 -0.50 19.32
C TYR A 125 4.90 0.25 20.53
N GLY A 126 3.99 -0.38 21.27
CA GLY A 126 3.50 0.15 22.53
C GLY A 126 2.87 -0.93 23.38
N HIS A 127 2.99 -0.82 24.70
CA HIS A 127 2.48 -1.86 25.61
C HIS A 127 0.98 -2.13 25.47
N ASP A 128 0.20 -1.08 25.18
CA ASP A 128 -1.25 -1.17 24.95
C ASP A 128 -1.70 -0.10 23.95
N CYS A 129 -1.72 -0.46 22.67
CA CYS A 129 -2.13 0.42 21.58
C CYS A 129 -3.65 0.59 21.47
N THR A 130 -4.44 -0.06 22.35
CA THR A 130 -5.88 0.26 22.47
C THR A 130 -6.12 1.59 23.16
N LYS A 131 -5.11 2.15 23.83
CA LYS A 131 -5.12 3.44 24.53
C LYS A 131 -4.33 4.50 23.77
N LEU A 132 -4.86 5.72 23.75
CA LEU A 132 -4.27 6.85 23.02
C LEU A 132 -2.95 7.34 23.64
N GLU A 133 -2.76 7.05 24.92
CA GLU A 133 -1.59 7.42 25.72
C GLU A 133 -0.36 6.55 25.38
N SER A 134 -0.54 5.46 24.63
CA SER A 134 0.58 4.63 24.15
C SER A 134 1.57 5.48 23.34
N PRO A 135 2.90 5.33 23.57
CA PRO A 135 3.92 6.07 22.84
C PRO A 135 3.83 5.86 21.32
N ALA A 136 3.38 4.67 20.89
CA ALA A 136 3.16 4.34 19.48
C ALA A 136 2.29 5.36 18.75
N TRP A 137 1.23 5.89 19.38
CA TRP A 137 0.36 6.89 18.75
C TRP A 137 1.05 8.23 18.58
N LYS A 138 1.94 8.61 19.51
CA LYS A 138 2.71 9.84 19.39
C LYS A 138 3.73 9.73 18.25
N GLU A 139 4.46 8.63 18.22
CA GLU A 139 5.45 8.34 17.17
C GLU A 139 4.79 8.27 15.79
N LEU A 140 3.64 7.61 15.69
CA LEU A 140 2.85 7.58 14.45
C LEU A 140 2.42 8.98 14.00
N ASP A 141 2.00 9.86 14.92
CA ASP A 141 1.58 11.22 14.57
C ASP A 141 2.74 12.05 14.05
N GLU A 142 3.92 11.95 14.70
CA GLU A 142 5.16 12.60 14.26
C GLU A 142 5.58 12.07 12.87
N PHE A 143 5.55 10.75 12.69
CA PHE A 143 5.88 10.09 11.43
C PHE A 143 4.96 10.49 10.28
N CYS A 144 3.64 10.51 10.48
CA CYS A 144 2.69 10.83 9.42
C CYS A 144 2.70 12.30 9.01
N ARG A 145 3.10 13.19 9.93
CA ARG A 145 3.14 14.65 9.72
C ARG A 145 4.50 15.17 9.28
N GLN A 146 5.53 14.32 9.24
CA GLN A 146 6.85 14.72 8.78
C GLN A 146 6.83 15.14 7.30
N ASP A 147 7.86 15.88 6.90
CA ASP A 147 8.10 16.19 5.50
C ASP A 147 8.72 14.99 4.80
N PHE A 148 7.92 14.25 4.03
CA PHE A 148 8.47 13.28 3.07
C PHE A 148 9.19 14.04 1.94
N ARG A 149 10.47 13.75 1.71
CA ARG A 149 11.28 14.46 0.71
C ARG A 149 11.78 13.51 -0.36
N THR A 150 11.68 13.95 -1.62
CA THR A 150 12.30 13.20 -2.72
C THR A 150 13.82 13.32 -2.69
N VAL A 151 14.50 12.52 -3.50
CA VAL A 151 15.96 12.60 -3.72
C VAL A 151 16.43 14.00 -4.16
N SER A 152 15.56 14.81 -4.78
CA SER A 152 15.87 16.20 -5.13
C SER A 152 15.60 17.21 -4.01
N GLY A 153 15.15 16.74 -2.83
CA GLY A 153 14.84 17.56 -1.66
C GLY A 153 13.42 18.13 -1.65
N ARG A 154 12.59 17.84 -2.67
CA ARG A 154 11.23 18.35 -2.78
C ARG A 154 10.31 17.68 -1.76
N ILE A 155 9.54 18.49 -1.03
CA ILE A 155 8.50 18.00 -0.13
C ILE A 155 7.36 17.36 -0.95
N VAL A 156 7.00 16.13 -0.57
CA VAL A 156 5.91 15.35 -1.15
C VAL A 156 4.69 15.46 -0.25
N PRO A 157 3.52 15.87 -0.78
CA PRO A 157 2.33 15.99 0.06
C PRO A 157 1.75 14.62 0.41
N THR A 158 1.55 14.37 1.70
CA THR A 158 0.64 13.32 2.18
C THR A 158 -0.80 13.70 1.85
N LEU A 159 -1.57 12.86 1.16
CA LEU A 159 -2.95 13.17 0.80
C LEU A 159 -3.96 12.62 1.80
N ALA A 160 -3.76 11.36 2.22
CA ALA A 160 -4.63 10.68 3.17
C ALA A 160 -3.84 9.64 3.96
N VAL A 161 -4.23 9.46 5.23
CA VAL A 161 -3.77 8.38 6.09
C VAL A 161 -5.02 7.64 6.58
N PHE A 162 -5.10 6.36 6.25
CA PHE A 162 -6.20 5.49 6.62
C PHE A 162 -5.80 4.65 7.82
N ILE A 163 -6.56 4.71 8.90
CA ILE A 163 -6.21 4.07 10.19
C ILE A 163 -7.33 3.13 10.58
N ASP A 164 -7.01 1.83 10.65
CA ASP A 164 -8.02 0.81 10.96
C ASP A 164 -8.55 0.93 12.38
N SER A 165 -9.87 0.78 12.48
CA SER A 165 -10.61 0.75 13.74
C SER A 165 -11.32 -0.59 13.97
N GLY A 166 -11.02 -1.61 13.14
CA GLY A 166 -11.76 -2.86 13.01
C GLY A 166 -11.69 -3.80 14.20
N ASN A 167 -10.63 -3.73 15.02
CA ASN A 167 -10.45 -4.59 16.21
C ASN A 167 -11.49 -4.32 17.33
N GLY A 168 -12.31 -3.27 17.22
CA GLY A 168 -13.41 -3.00 18.14
C GLY A 168 -12.97 -2.37 19.46
N ASN A 169 -11.92 -2.90 20.10
CA ASN A 169 -11.38 -2.41 21.37
C ASN A 169 -10.73 -1.03 21.26
N ALA A 170 -10.08 -0.70 20.14
CA ALA A 170 -9.42 0.58 19.94
C ALA A 170 -10.28 1.62 19.21
N THR A 171 -11.55 1.32 18.88
CA THR A 171 -12.41 2.19 18.04
C THR A 171 -12.48 3.63 18.57
N ALA A 172 -12.63 3.79 19.90
CA ALA A 172 -12.70 5.10 20.53
C ALA A 172 -11.36 5.85 20.44
N THR A 173 -10.25 5.14 20.56
CA THR A 173 -8.88 5.67 20.46
C THR A 173 -8.59 6.14 19.05
N VAL A 174 -8.85 5.31 18.04
CA VAL A 174 -8.69 5.64 16.62
C VAL A 174 -9.54 6.85 16.24
N LYS A 175 -10.80 6.91 16.70
CA LYS A 175 -11.68 8.07 16.50
C LYS A 175 -11.07 9.36 17.09
N ARG A 176 -10.54 9.31 18.31
CA ARG A 176 -9.90 10.48 18.94
C ARG A 176 -8.65 10.88 18.18
N PHE A 177 -7.79 9.92 17.85
CA PHE A 177 -6.56 10.17 17.10
C PHE A 177 -6.83 10.83 15.74
N THR A 178 -7.75 10.27 14.97
CA THR A 178 -8.07 10.74 13.61
C THR A 178 -8.70 12.14 13.58
N SER A 179 -9.25 12.63 14.70
CA SER A 179 -9.72 14.02 14.80
C SER A 179 -8.58 15.07 14.85
N ARG A 180 -7.33 14.66 15.09
CA ARG A 180 -6.18 15.57 15.26
C ARG A 180 -5.67 16.16 13.95
N TRP A 181 -5.95 15.54 12.81
CA TRP A 181 -5.51 16.03 11.49
C TRP A 181 -6.56 15.71 10.43
N PRO A 182 -6.97 16.66 9.57
CA PRO A 182 -8.00 16.40 8.55
C PRO A 182 -7.66 15.32 7.53
N LYS A 183 -6.39 14.93 7.39
CA LYS A 183 -5.96 13.86 6.49
C LYS A 183 -6.01 12.47 7.13
N TYR A 184 -6.27 12.40 8.44
CA TYR A 184 -6.51 11.13 9.12
C TYR A 184 -7.96 10.71 8.92
N HIS A 185 -8.13 9.48 8.44
CA HIS A 185 -9.45 8.89 8.23
C HIS A 185 -9.54 7.59 9.02
N PRO A 186 -10.48 7.48 9.97
CA PRO A 186 -10.78 6.19 10.57
C PRO A 186 -11.44 5.33 9.49
N ILE A 187 -11.04 4.06 9.42
CA ILE A 187 -11.56 3.11 8.44
C ILE A 187 -12.13 1.86 9.11
N LYS A 188 -12.95 1.13 8.37
CA LYS A 188 -13.44 -0.20 8.72
C LYS A 188 -13.63 -1.04 7.47
N GLY A 189 -13.18 -2.30 7.51
CA GLY A 189 -13.48 -3.28 6.46
C GLY A 189 -14.97 -3.62 6.34
N SER A 190 -15.47 -3.66 5.11
CA SER A 190 -16.80 -4.15 4.76
C SER A 190 -16.81 -5.68 4.69
N SER A 191 -17.87 -6.31 5.18
CA SER A 191 -18.13 -7.74 4.95
C SER A 191 -18.78 -8.01 3.58
N SER A 192 -19.15 -6.97 2.85
CA SER A 192 -19.68 -7.07 1.49
C SER A 192 -18.56 -7.18 0.49
N THR A 193 -18.67 -8.15 -0.42
CA THR A 193 -17.75 -8.34 -1.55
C THR A 193 -18.15 -7.51 -2.77
N THR A 194 -19.39 -7.02 -2.82
CA THR A 194 -20.00 -6.34 -3.97
C THR A 194 -20.21 -4.83 -3.75
N SER A 195 -19.86 -4.30 -2.58
CA SER A 195 -19.97 -2.86 -2.31
C SER A 195 -18.95 -2.06 -3.10
N GLU A 196 -19.18 -0.75 -3.22
CA GLU A 196 -18.18 0.20 -3.73
C GLU A 196 -16.85 0.08 -2.98
N LEU A 197 -15.75 0.48 -3.63
CA LEU A 197 -14.40 0.35 -3.07
C LEU A 197 -14.24 1.05 -1.71
N PHE A 198 -14.85 2.22 -1.57
CA PHE A 198 -14.95 2.95 -0.31
C PHE A 198 -16.25 3.73 -0.25
N LYS A 199 -16.82 3.85 0.96
CA LYS A 199 -18.03 4.63 1.21
C LYS A 199 -17.94 5.34 2.56
N LEU A 200 -18.30 6.62 2.59
CA LEU A 200 -18.42 7.36 3.84
C LEU A 200 -19.70 6.92 4.58
N SER A 201 -19.56 6.49 5.82
CA SER A 201 -20.65 6.19 6.74
C SER A 201 -20.61 7.11 7.96
N THR A 202 -21.79 7.51 8.43
CA THR A 202 -21.97 8.29 9.68
C THR A 202 -22.81 7.55 10.72
N GLN A 203 -23.17 6.28 10.45
CA GLN A 203 -24.06 5.49 11.30
C GLN A 203 -23.52 5.29 12.72
N ALA A 204 -22.19 5.26 12.88
CA ALA A 204 -21.54 5.13 14.18
C ALA A 204 -21.41 6.47 14.95
N GLY A 205 -22.04 7.56 14.47
CA GLY A 205 -21.98 8.89 15.08
C GLY A 205 -20.67 9.66 14.81
N TYR A 206 -19.91 9.26 13.80
CA TYR A 206 -18.73 9.96 13.29
C TYR A 206 -18.47 9.57 11.84
N LYS A 207 -17.64 10.35 11.13
CA LYS A 207 -17.23 10.07 9.76
C LYS A 207 -16.29 8.86 9.73
N LEU A 208 -16.73 7.75 9.16
CA LEU A 208 -16.00 6.49 9.05
C LEU A 208 -15.96 6.06 7.57
N GLN A 209 -14.77 5.73 7.05
CA GLN A 209 -14.68 5.16 5.71
C GLN A 209 -14.86 3.64 5.77
N VAL A 210 -15.90 3.13 5.13
CA VAL A 210 -16.15 1.69 5.01
C VAL A 210 -15.53 1.20 3.70
N LEU A 211 -14.60 0.26 3.78
CA LEU A 211 -13.76 -0.15 2.65
C LEU A 211 -14.14 -1.55 2.14
N ASN A 212 -14.26 -1.74 0.83
CA ASN A 212 -14.33 -3.08 0.24
C ASN A 212 -12.92 -3.67 0.11
N VAL A 213 -12.43 -4.21 1.22
CA VAL A 213 -11.10 -4.83 1.30
C VAL A 213 -10.97 -6.03 0.37
N HIS A 214 -12.05 -6.78 0.13
CA HIS A 214 -12.02 -7.94 -0.77
C HIS A 214 -11.76 -7.53 -2.22
N LEU A 215 -12.42 -6.47 -2.70
CA LEU A 215 -12.19 -5.94 -4.05
C LEU A 215 -10.74 -5.45 -4.22
N GLN A 216 -10.20 -4.78 -3.19
CA GLN A 216 -8.82 -4.30 -3.25
C GLN A 216 -7.80 -5.44 -3.17
N LYS A 217 -8.02 -6.46 -2.34
CA LYS A 217 -7.17 -7.67 -2.28
C LYS A 217 -7.11 -8.37 -3.63
N THR A 218 -8.25 -8.51 -4.31
CA THR A 218 -8.31 -9.03 -5.68
C THR A 218 -7.54 -8.14 -6.67
N SER A 219 -7.63 -6.82 -6.53
CA SER A 219 -6.91 -5.88 -7.40
C SER A 219 -5.39 -5.96 -7.20
N ILE A 220 -4.93 -6.01 -5.95
CA ILE A 220 -3.51 -6.22 -5.60
C ILE A 220 -3.04 -7.57 -6.16
N ARG A 221 -3.82 -8.64 -5.97
CA ARG A 221 -3.49 -9.96 -6.50
C ARG A 221 -3.27 -9.94 -8.01
N LYS A 222 -4.11 -9.21 -8.77
CA LYS A 222 -3.94 -9.02 -10.22
C LYS A 222 -2.67 -8.26 -10.56
N LEU A 223 -2.37 -7.18 -9.84
CA LEU A 223 -1.15 -6.39 -10.07
C LEU A 223 0.12 -7.21 -9.80
N LEU A 224 0.12 -8.03 -8.75
CA LEU A 224 1.22 -8.95 -8.45
C LEU A 224 1.38 -10.03 -9.52
N ASN A 225 0.29 -10.64 -9.99
CA ASN A 225 0.36 -11.61 -11.09
C ASN A 225 0.89 -10.95 -12.39
N LEU A 226 0.47 -9.72 -12.69
CA LEU A 226 0.99 -8.97 -13.85
C LEU A 226 2.49 -8.66 -13.71
N MET A 227 2.94 -8.34 -12.51
CA MET A 227 4.36 -8.11 -12.21
C MET A 227 5.22 -9.37 -12.47
N LEU A 228 4.65 -10.56 -12.24
CA LEU A 228 5.30 -11.85 -12.51
C LEU A 228 5.12 -12.35 -13.95
N SER A 229 4.35 -11.64 -14.79
CA SER A 229 4.07 -12.06 -16.16
C SER A 229 5.23 -11.77 -17.12
N GLU A 230 5.17 -12.30 -18.35
CA GLU A 230 6.21 -12.07 -19.37
C GLU A 230 6.29 -10.60 -19.83
N ASN A 231 5.18 -9.84 -19.74
CA ASN A 231 5.09 -8.46 -20.21
C ASN A 231 4.60 -7.48 -19.11
N PRO A 232 5.35 -7.32 -18.01
CA PRO A 232 4.92 -6.47 -16.87
C PRO A 232 4.78 -4.98 -17.25
N GLY A 233 5.44 -4.56 -18.34
CA GLY A 233 5.42 -3.20 -18.89
C GLY A 233 4.05 -2.71 -19.36
N GLU A 234 3.16 -3.63 -19.73
CA GLU A 234 1.84 -3.36 -20.31
C GLU A 234 0.77 -3.00 -19.27
N ALA A 235 1.05 -3.23 -17.99
CA ALA A 235 0.13 -2.87 -16.93
C ALA A 235 -0.08 -1.35 -16.88
N ALA A 236 -1.35 -0.93 -16.86
CA ALA A 236 -1.73 0.47 -16.72
C ALA A 236 -1.26 1.07 -15.38
N THR A 237 -1.09 0.22 -14.36
CA THR A 237 -0.51 0.58 -13.07
C THR A 237 0.49 -0.50 -12.67
N GLN A 238 1.66 -0.09 -12.17
CA GLN A 238 2.74 -0.97 -11.74
C GLN A 238 2.96 -0.80 -10.24
N LEU A 239 2.95 -1.91 -9.50
CA LEU A 239 3.43 -1.95 -8.13
C LEU A 239 4.95 -2.12 -8.16
N ARG A 240 5.66 -1.31 -7.37
CA ARG A 240 7.11 -1.36 -7.19
C ARG A 240 7.41 -1.48 -5.71
N PHE A 241 8.33 -2.35 -5.32
CA PHE A 241 8.62 -2.66 -3.92
C PHE A 241 10.06 -2.29 -3.55
N SER A 242 10.23 -1.50 -2.50
CA SER A 242 11.56 -1.17 -1.96
C SER A 242 12.25 -2.42 -1.43
N SER A 243 13.56 -2.53 -1.64
CA SER A 243 14.38 -3.56 -1.00
C SER A 243 14.44 -3.42 0.53
N SER A 244 14.17 -2.22 1.05
CA SER A 244 14.16 -1.93 2.49
C SER A 244 12.94 -2.49 3.25
N LEU A 245 12.00 -3.16 2.58
CA LEU A 245 10.85 -3.76 3.24
C LEU A 245 11.26 -4.93 4.15
N PRO A 246 10.48 -5.26 5.19
CA PRO A 246 10.72 -6.44 6.03
C PRO A 246 10.87 -7.73 5.20
N THR A 247 11.67 -8.68 5.68
CA THR A 247 11.91 -9.95 4.98
C THR A 247 10.67 -10.82 4.85
N ASP A 248 9.72 -10.71 5.77
CA ASP A 248 8.44 -11.45 5.76
C ASP A 248 7.33 -10.70 5.01
N TYR A 249 7.65 -9.58 4.34
CA TYR A 249 6.64 -8.72 3.72
C TYR A 249 5.81 -9.46 2.65
N PHE A 250 6.46 -10.18 1.73
CA PHE A 250 5.77 -10.93 0.68
C PHE A 250 5.10 -12.22 1.20
N GLU A 251 5.63 -12.82 2.27
CA GLU A 251 4.98 -13.93 2.97
C GLU A 251 3.61 -13.46 3.50
N GLN A 252 3.59 -12.36 4.23
CA GLN A 252 2.36 -11.74 4.73
C GLN A 252 1.45 -11.24 3.59
N LEU A 253 2.00 -10.75 2.48
CA LEU A 253 1.22 -10.34 1.31
C LEU A 253 0.46 -11.51 0.65
N SER A 254 1.00 -12.73 0.78
CA SER A 254 0.43 -13.98 0.27
C SER A 254 -0.30 -14.81 1.34
N SER A 255 -0.48 -14.25 2.53
CA SER A 255 -1.03 -14.94 3.72
C SER A 255 -2.50 -15.34 3.59
N GLU A 256 -3.24 -14.76 2.65
CA GLU A 256 -4.65 -15.05 2.41
C GLU A 256 -4.87 -15.82 1.10
N GLU A 257 -5.91 -16.63 1.08
CA GLU A 257 -6.38 -17.39 -0.07
C GLU A 257 -7.87 -17.13 -0.32
N LEU A 258 -8.27 -17.21 -1.59
CA LEU A 258 -9.65 -17.00 -2.00
C LEU A 258 -10.45 -18.30 -1.83
N LYS A 259 -11.42 -18.29 -0.90
CA LYS A 259 -12.28 -19.45 -0.63
C LYS A 259 -13.74 -19.18 -0.93
N PRO A 260 -14.49 -20.19 -1.45
CA PRO A 260 -15.93 -20.08 -1.59
C PRO A 260 -16.59 -20.07 -0.19
N ALA A 261 -17.47 -19.10 0.06
CA ALA A 261 -18.23 -18.99 1.29
C ALA A 261 -19.60 -18.34 1.02
N GLY A 262 -20.68 -19.12 1.13
CA GLY A 262 -22.05 -18.63 1.00
C GLY A 262 -22.38 -18.07 -0.39
N GLY A 263 -21.98 -18.78 -1.46
CA GLY A 263 -22.26 -18.36 -2.84
C GLY A 263 -21.46 -17.14 -3.30
N LYS A 264 -20.31 -16.88 -2.69
CA LYS A 264 -19.35 -15.85 -3.12
C LYS A 264 -17.93 -16.27 -2.75
N TYR A 265 -16.95 -15.72 -3.44
CA TYR A 265 -15.55 -15.84 -3.06
C TYR A 265 -15.17 -14.79 -2.01
N VAL A 266 -14.47 -15.23 -0.97
CA VAL A 266 -14.02 -14.39 0.13
C VAL A 266 -12.58 -14.71 0.47
N TRP A 267 -11.77 -13.67 0.63
CA TRP A 267 -10.40 -13.79 1.10
C TRP A 267 -10.38 -14.23 2.57
N ARG A 268 -9.55 -15.23 2.87
CA ARG A 268 -9.40 -15.84 4.19
C ARG A 268 -7.92 -16.13 4.44
N LEU A 269 -7.47 -15.91 5.67
CA LEU A 269 -6.14 -16.35 6.12
C LEU A 269 -5.92 -17.85 5.82
N LYS A 270 -4.77 -18.17 5.24
CA LYS A 270 -4.32 -19.54 5.02
C LYS A 270 -4.11 -20.24 6.35
N LYS A 271 -4.33 -21.56 6.37
CA LYS A 271 -4.12 -22.35 7.58
C LYS A 271 -2.65 -22.27 8.02
N GLY A 272 -2.41 -21.91 9.27
CA GLY A 272 -1.07 -21.79 9.85
C GLY A 272 -0.45 -20.40 9.69
N GLN A 273 -1.03 -19.51 8.89
CA GLN A 273 -0.64 -18.11 8.85
C GLN A 273 -1.30 -17.35 9.99
N THR A 274 -0.52 -16.52 10.66
CA THR A 274 -0.98 -15.72 11.81
C THR A 274 -0.86 -14.22 11.59
N ARG A 275 -0.12 -13.80 10.55
CA ARG A 275 0.17 -12.39 10.24
C ARG A 275 -0.26 -12.06 8.81
N ASN A 276 -0.93 -10.94 8.64
CA ASN A 276 -1.39 -10.40 7.36
C ASN A 276 -1.42 -8.87 7.35
N GLU A 277 -0.79 -8.23 8.35
CA GLU A 277 -0.86 -6.80 8.59
C GLU A 277 -0.23 -6.01 7.44
N THR A 278 0.81 -6.52 6.77
CA THR A 278 1.38 -5.87 5.57
C THR A 278 0.39 -5.85 4.40
N LEU A 279 -0.37 -6.94 4.19
CA LEU A 279 -1.42 -7.01 3.17
C LEU A 279 -2.53 -6.01 3.47
N ASP A 280 -2.98 -5.96 4.72
CA ASP A 280 -4.05 -5.05 5.13
C ASP A 280 -3.60 -3.59 5.05
N CYS A 281 -2.38 -3.24 5.50
CA CYS A 281 -1.80 -1.90 5.33
C CYS A 281 -1.68 -1.49 3.86
N LEU A 282 -1.25 -2.41 2.97
CA LEU A 282 -1.18 -2.15 1.53
C LEU A 282 -2.57 -1.90 0.94
N VAL A 283 -3.56 -2.71 1.33
CA VAL A 283 -4.96 -2.53 0.95
C VAL A 283 -5.45 -1.14 1.35
N TYR A 284 -5.25 -0.73 2.60
CA TYR A 284 -5.72 0.56 3.11
C TYR A 284 -5.05 1.72 2.37
N SER A 285 -3.74 1.65 2.16
CA SER A 285 -2.97 2.68 1.46
C SER A 285 -3.41 2.83 -0.01
N MET A 286 -3.64 1.71 -0.71
CA MET A 286 -4.11 1.71 -2.10
C MET A 286 -5.52 2.31 -2.23
N ILE A 287 -6.41 2.01 -1.27
CA ILE A 287 -7.74 2.62 -1.25
C ILE A 287 -7.63 4.11 -0.91
N ALA A 288 -6.70 4.52 -0.03
CA ALA A 288 -6.44 5.92 0.29
C ALA A 288 -5.96 6.73 -0.94
N ILE A 289 -5.17 6.13 -1.84
CA ILE A 289 -4.84 6.73 -3.16
C ILE A 289 -6.13 6.94 -3.97
N SER A 290 -6.94 5.89 -4.13
CA SER A 290 -8.20 5.94 -4.90
C SER A 290 -9.18 6.99 -4.34
N TYR A 291 -9.30 7.05 -3.02
CA TYR A 291 -10.08 8.06 -2.30
C TYR A 291 -9.56 9.47 -2.58
N SER A 292 -8.25 9.68 -2.47
CA SER A 292 -7.62 11.00 -2.67
C SER A 292 -7.81 11.50 -4.11
N LEU A 293 -7.66 10.61 -5.10
CA LEU A 293 -7.92 10.92 -6.51
C LEU A 293 -9.40 11.28 -6.75
N SER A 294 -10.33 10.57 -6.10
CA SER A 294 -11.76 10.86 -6.16
C SER A 294 -12.10 12.24 -5.56
N VAL A 295 -11.53 12.58 -4.40
CA VAL A 295 -11.72 13.89 -3.74
C VAL A 295 -11.16 15.03 -4.60
N LEU A 296 -10.04 14.82 -5.29
CA LEU A 296 -9.49 15.78 -6.23
C LEU A 296 -10.40 15.99 -7.46
N GLY A 297 -11.31 15.06 -7.75
CA GLY A 297 -12.32 15.18 -8.80
C GLY A 297 -11.72 15.12 -10.21
N THR A 298 -12.13 16.05 -11.08
CA THR A 298 -11.72 16.05 -12.49
C THR A 298 -10.22 16.29 -12.68
N GLN A 299 -9.59 15.44 -13.50
CA GLN A 299 -8.16 15.46 -13.86
C GLN A 299 -7.23 15.52 -12.62
N PRO A 300 -7.30 14.54 -11.72
CA PRO A 300 -6.61 14.60 -10.42
C PRO A 300 -5.08 14.66 -10.60
N PHE A 301 -4.53 13.88 -11.52
CA PHE A 301 -3.10 13.90 -11.83
C PHE A 301 -2.62 15.25 -12.38
N LYS A 302 -3.43 15.96 -13.16
CA LYS A 302 -3.09 17.32 -13.63
C LYS A 302 -2.96 18.29 -12.46
N LYS A 303 -3.88 18.22 -11.48
CA LYS A 303 -3.82 19.05 -10.27
C LYS A 303 -2.58 18.74 -9.43
N LEU A 304 -2.26 17.45 -9.28
CA LEU A 304 -1.05 17.01 -8.58
C LEU A 304 0.23 17.47 -9.28
N ARG A 305 0.30 17.40 -10.62
CA ARG A 305 1.43 17.94 -11.40
C ARG A 305 1.58 19.45 -11.21
N GLN A 306 0.48 20.20 -11.28
CA GLN A 306 0.51 21.65 -11.04
C GLN A 306 1.00 21.99 -9.61
N HIS A 307 0.57 21.22 -8.62
CA HIS A 307 1.05 21.37 -7.25
C HIS A 307 2.55 21.05 -7.13
N LYS A 308 3.00 19.96 -7.78
CA LYS A 308 4.42 19.59 -7.87
C LYS A 308 5.25 20.73 -8.48
N THR A 309 4.82 21.30 -9.61
CA THR A 309 5.52 22.43 -10.25
C THR A 309 5.63 23.64 -9.32
N LYS A 310 4.53 24.05 -8.67
CA LYS A 310 4.54 25.18 -7.72
C LYS A 310 5.52 24.98 -6.57
N LEU A 311 5.60 23.77 -6.01
CA LEU A 311 6.55 23.46 -4.93
C LEU A 311 8.00 23.49 -5.41
N VAL A 312 8.27 23.02 -6.64
CA VAL A 312 9.59 23.12 -7.25
C VAL A 312 10.00 24.60 -7.40
N ASP A 313 9.08 25.45 -7.87
CA ASP A 313 9.36 26.89 -8.03
C ASP A 313 9.65 27.56 -6.68
N ILE A 314 8.89 27.25 -5.63
CA ILE A 314 9.14 27.76 -4.27
C ILE A 314 10.52 27.32 -3.76
N SER A 315 10.87 26.04 -3.93
CA SER A 315 12.17 25.53 -3.47
C SER A 315 13.35 26.19 -4.21
N LYS A 316 13.18 26.51 -5.51
CA LYS A 316 14.18 27.24 -6.28
C LYS A 316 14.30 28.70 -5.82
N ASP A 317 13.19 29.36 -5.54
CA ASP A 317 13.19 30.73 -5.04
C ASP A 317 13.85 30.84 -3.66
N GLU A 318 13.58 29.89 -2.75
CA GLU A 318 14.24 29.81 -1.44
C GLU A 318 15.75 29.57 -1.57
N HIS A 319 16.16 28.66 -2.46
CA HIS A 319 17.57 28.38 -2.73
C HIS A 319 18.30 29.59 -3.33
N THR A 320 17.67 30.28 -4.28
CA THR A 320 18.24 31.50 -4.90
C THR A 320 18.38 32.64 -3.89
N LYS A 321 17.43 32.76 -2.96
CA LYS A 321 17.51 33.74 -1.86
C LYS A 321 18.57 33.39 -0.80
N THR A 322 18.87 32.11 -0.60
CA THR A 322 19.94 31.68 0.32
C THR A 322 21.32 31.93 -0.31
N ILE A 323 21.49 31.61 -1.59
CA ILE A 323 22.72 31.89 -2.33
C ILE A 323 23.01 33.40 -2.38
N ASN A 324 21.99 34.23 -2.62
CA ASN A 324 22.16 35.69 -2.66
C ASN A 324 22.33 36.35 -1.28
N LYS A 325 22.28 35.60 -0.18
CA LYS A 325 22.49 36.11 1.19
C LYS A 325 23.89 35.88 1.74
N GLU A 326 24.72 35.07 1.07
CA GLU A 326 26.12 34.90 1.42
C GLU A 326 26.99 35.87 0.61
N GLU A 327 27.13 37.11 1.12
CA GLU A 327 28.34 37.94 1.11
C GLU A 327 28.01 39.37 1.59
N GLU A 328 27.96 39.58 2.90
CA GLU A 328 28.41 40.84 3.48
C GLU A 328 29.27 40.49 4.70
N PRO A 329 30.59 40.72 4.67
CA PRO A 329 31.43 40.45 5.84
C PRO A 329 31.06 41.44 6.95
N GLU A 330 30.46 40.93 8.03
CA GLU A 330 30.22 41.71 9.25
C GLU A 330 31.57 42.18 9.83
N LEU A 331 31.79 43.50 9.79
CA LEU A 331 32.88 44.15 10.50
C LEU A 331 32.70 43.92 12.02
N PRO A 332 33.76 43.52 12.75
CA PRO A 332 33.64 43.20 14.17
C PRO A 332 33.28 44.44 15.00
N GLN A 333 32.09 44.42 15.61
CA GLN A 333 31.65 45.46 16.55
C GLN A 333 32.44 45.40 17.86
N THR A 334 33.18 46.46 18.16
CA THR A 334 33.88 46.66 19.43
C THR A 334 32.89 46.90 20.57
N LYS A 335 32.89 46.03 21.61
CA LYS A 335 32.12 46.21 22.84
C LYS A 335 32.65 47.40 23.67
N PRO A 336 31.79 48.26 24.24
CA PRO A 336 32.25 49.34 25.10
C PRO A 336 32.73 48.82 26.47
N ILE A 337 33.91 49.27 26.87
CA ILE A 337 34.56 48.96 28.15
C ILE A 337 33.79 49.65 29.30
N THR A 338 33.22 48.85 30.20
CA THR A 338 32.63 49.33 31.46
C THR A 338 33.74 49.63 32.48
N LYS A 339 33.91 50.90 32.86
CA LYS A 339 34.83 51.32 33.94
C LYS A 339 34.30 50.83 35.29
N ARG A 340 35.01 49.88 35.91
CA ARG A 340 34.82 49.49 37.32
C ARG A 340 35.22 50.64 38.25
N ARG A 341 34.29 51.08 39.09
CA ARG A 341 34.47 52.08 40.14
C ARG A 341 35.18 51.43 41.34
N ARG A 342 36.37 51.92 41.72
CA ARG A 342 37.11 51.48 42.91
C ARG A 342 36.35 51.90 44.19
N GLN A 343 35.98 50.94 45.03
CA GLN A 343 35.67 51.16 46.44
C GLN A 343 36.94 50.91 47.25
N GLY A 344 37.37 51.92 48.01
CA GLY A 344 38.48 51.80 48.95
C GLY A 344 38.02 51.16 50.25
N MET A 345 38.75 50.15 50.70
CA MET A 345 38.76 49.71 52.09
C MET A 345 40.16 49.97 52.63
N GLY A 346 40.23 50.78 53.69
CA GLY A 346 41.42 50.93 54.50
C GLY A 346 41.46 49.91 55.62
N SER A 347 42.64 49.41 55.93
CA SER A 347 43.01 49.04 57.30
C SER A 347 44.52 49.18 57.48
N ASN A 348 44.88 49.97 58.48
CA ASN A 348 46.23 50.28 58.92
C ASN A 348 46.92 49.03 59.48
N TRP A 349 48.17 48.81 59.08
CA TRP A 349 49.11 47.90 59.73
C TRP A 349 50.21 48.75 60.37
N PHE A 350 50.08 49.03 61.67
CA PHE A 350 51.20 49.40 62.54
C PHE A 350 51.03 48.68 63.87
N GLY A 351 51.89 47.68 64.09
CA GLY A 351 52.14 47.14 65.42
C GLY A 351 52.95 48.12 66.26
N LYS A 352 52.51 48.30 67.51
CA LYS A 352 53.39 48.67 68.62
C LYS A 352 52.97 47.88 69.87
N ARG A 353 54.01 47.25 70.42
CA ARG A 353 54.15 46.51 71.68
C ARG A 353 53.64 45.09 71.71
#